data_AF-A0A1E9ITH1-F1
#
_entry.id   AF-A0A1E9ITH1-F1
#
_cell.length_a   1.000
_cell.length_b   1.000
_cell.length_c   1.000
_cell.angle_alpha   90.00
_cell.angle_beta   90.00
_cell.angle_gamma   90.00
#
_symmetry.space_group_name_H-M   'P 1'
#
loop_
_entity.id
_entity.type
_entity.pdbx_description
1 polymer ?
#
loop_
_entity_poly.entity_id
_entity_poly.type
_entity_poly.pdbx_seq_one_letter_code
_entity_poly.pdbx_strand_id
1 'polypeptide(L)'
;MKKINFTLVLFLIILATGCSSLDSALSNVLPSKSNAVPLELQEQMATRVNPEQELFALGSAEIETSGAIIAQSKANKNAKDLLKGKIKKEVAINFNSFMLNMDSYSKGLAAPVLPDLTEYASELILKNASQKGAWENNKKVYSLFVVERDDVTLQSKNVFSTFLEDISGRLLNTKDKLSGEE
;
A
#
# COMPACT_ATOMS: atom_id res chain seq x y z
N MET A 1 58.95 -5.91 14.41
CA MET A 1 57.96 -6.11 13.32
C MET A 1 57.09 -7.29 13.75
N LYS A 2 55.76 -7.29 13.84
CA LYS A 2 54.64 -6.52 13.27
C LYS A 2 53.64 -6.23 14.42
N LYS A 3 53.21 -4.97 14.57
CA LYS A 3 52.06 -4.62 15.42
C LYS A 3 50.81 -4.91 14.60
N ILE A 4 50.13 -6.01 14.88
CA ILE A 4 48.83 -6.31 14.25
C ILE A 4 47.79 -5.44 14.96
N ASN A 5 47.22 -4.51 14.19
CA ASN A 5 46.19 -3.57 14.60
C ASN A 5 44.92 -4.32 15.02
N PHE A 6 44.74 -4.48 16.34
CA PHE A 6 43.54 -5.02 16.97
C PHE A 6 42.26 -4.25 16.62
N THR A 7 42.40 -3.00 16.14
CA THR A 7 41.30 -2.13 15.72
C THR A 7 40.64 -2.55 14.39
N LEU A 8 41.31 -3.34 13.54
CA LEU A 8 40.76 -3.73 12.23
C LEU A 8 39.77 -4.90 12.34
N VAL A 9 39.89 -5.73 13.38
CA VAL A 9 39.01 -6.92 13.58
C VAL A 9 37.68 -6.50 14.21
N LEU A 10 37.67 -5.46 15.04
CA LEU A 10 36.45 -4.98 15.71
C LEU A 10 35.48 -4.27 14.74
N PHE A 11 35.97 -3.68 13.66
CA PHE A 11 35.14 -3.00 12.65
C PHE A 11 34.42 -4.00 11.71
N LEU A 12 34.94 -5.22 11.54
CA LEU A 12 34.34 -6.27 10.72
C LEU A 12 33.13 -6.95 11.40
N ILE A 13 33.07 -6.94 12.74
CA ILE A 13 31.98 -7.60 13.48
C ILE A 13 30.69 -6.77 13.45
N ILE A 14 30.80 -5.44 13.34
CA ILE A 14 29.65 -4.52 13.29
C ILE A 14 28.93 -4.57 11.92
N LEU A 15 29.65 -4.97 10.86
CA LEU A 15 29.06 -5.15 9.52
C LEU A 15 28.29 -6.48 9.38
N ALA A 16 28.55 -7.47 10.24
CA ALA A 16 27.85 -8.76 10.21
C ALA A 16 26.49 -8.75 10.94
N THR A 17 26.22 -7.73 11.76
CA THR A 17 24.95 -7.58 12.50
C THR A 17 23.94 -6.65 11.80
N GLY A 18 24.25 -6.16 10.60
CA GLY A 18 23.39 -5.23 9.84
C GLY A 18 22.31 -5.88 8.96
N CYS A 19 22.33 -7.19 8.74
CA CYS A 19 21.34 -7.85 7.86
C CYS A 19 20.07 -8.34 8.57
N SER A 20 20.03 -8.39 9.89
CA SER A 20 18.86 -8.89 10.64
C SER A 20 17.64 -7.96 10.56
N SER A 21 17.80 -6.66 10.30
CA SER A 21 16.65 -5.75 10.12
C SER A 21 16.01 -5.89 8.73
N LEU A 22 16.82 -6.17 7.70
CA LEU A 22 16.36 -6.44 6.33
C LEU A 22 15.52 -7.72 6.29
N ASP A 23 15.94 -8.77 6.99
CA ASP A 23 15.19 -10.01 7.09
C ASP A 23 13.82 -9.81 7.79
N SER A 24 13.75 -8.93 8.79
CA SER A 24 12.49 -8.59 9.49
C SER A 24 11.56 -7.69 8.65
N ALA A 25 12.13 -6.78 7.86
CA ALA A 25 11.37 -5.95 6.92
C ALA A 25 10.87 -6.78 5.73
N LEU A 26 11.72 -7.67 5.19
CA LEU A 26 11.38 -8.59 4.11
C LEU A 26 10.37 -9.65 4.53
N SER A 27 10.44 -10.18 5.76
CA SER A 27 9.49 -11.19 6.25
C SER A 27 8.08 -10.63 6.54
N ASN A 28 7.94 -9.33 6.83
CA ASN A 28 6.64 -8.65 6.90
C ASN A 28 6.12 -8.18 5.52
N VAL A 29 7.00 -8.11 4.54
CA VAL A 29 6.71 -7.70 3.15
C VAL A 29 6.34 -8.88 2.26
N LEU A 30 7.02 -10.01 2.44
CA LEU A 30 6.88 -11.22 1.64
C LEU A 30 5.81 -12.13 2.26
N PRO A 31 4.87 -12.66 1.46
CA PRO A 31 3.79 -13.46 1.98
C PRO A 31 4.31 -14.75 2.62
N SER A 32 4.03 -14.95 3.91
CA SER A 32 4.33 -16.19 4.61
C SER A 32 3.49 -17.34 4.06
N LYS A 33 4.18 -18.40 3.62
CA LYS A 33 3.73 -19.75 3.22
C LYS A 33 3.20 -19.97 1.78
N SER A 34 4.13 -20.55 1.01
CA SER A 34 4.02 -21.57 -0.05
C SER A 34 4.32 -21.07 -1.47
N ASN A 35 5.42 -21.59 -2.02
CA ASN A 35 6.18 -21.13 -3.19
C ASN A 35 6.95 -19.83 -2.94
N ALA A 36 8.08 -19.97 -2.25
CA ALA A 36 9.01 -18.87 -2.02
C ALA A 36 9.27 -18.15 -3.34
N VAL A 37 9.00 -16.84 -3.35
CA VAL A 37 9.43 -15.97 -4.45
C VAL A 37 10.91 -16.25 -4.68
N PRO A 38 11.34 -16.60 -5.91
CA PRO A 38 12.75 -16.85 -6.22
C PRO A 38 13.66 -15.75 -5.64
N LEU A 39 14.81 -16.13 -5.09
CA LEU A 39 15.72 -15.18 -4.42
C LEU A 39 16.11 -14.04 -5.36
N GLU A 40 16.35 -14.37 -6.63
CA GLU A 40 16.69 -13.40 -7.68
C GLU A 40 15.57 -12.37 -7.88
N LEU A 41 14.31 -12.75 -7.68
CA LEU A 41 13.18 -11.83 -7.75
C LEU A 41 13.06 -10.98 -6.48
N GLN A 42 13.36 -11.53 -5.31
CA GLN A 42 13.39 -10.74 -4.07
C GLN A 42 14.43 -9.63 -4.13
N GLU A 43 15.64 -9.94 -4.61
CA GLU A 43 16.71 -8.96 -4.81
C GLU A 43 16.31 -7.88 -5.82
N GLN A 44 15.75 -8.29 -6.97
CA GLN A 44 15.27 -7.34 -7.97
C GLN A 44 14.15 -6.44 -7.45
N MET A 45 13.24 -6.96 -6.63
CA MET A 45 12.20 -6.14 -5.99
C MET A 45 12.79 -5.12 -5.02
N ALA A 46 13.76 -5.51 -4.20
CA ALA A 46 14.40 -4.63 -3.22
C ALA A 46 15.09 -3.42 -3.88
N THR A 47 15.58 -3.57 -5.13
CA THR A 47 16.17 -2.45 -5.88
C THR A 47 15.15 -1.52 -6.55
N ARG A 48 13.89 -1.93 -6.67
CA ARG A 48 12.86 -1.21 -7.44
C ARG A 48 11.80 -0.54 -6.56
N VAL A 49 11.71 -0.94 -5.30
CA VAL A 49 10.69 -0.48 -4.36
C VAL A 49 11.35 0.17 -3.17
N ASN A 50 10.82 1.30 -2.74
CA ASN A 50 11.11 1.88 -1.45
C ASN A 50 9.94 1.63 -0.47
N PRO A 51 10.01 0.64 0.45
CA PRO A 51 8.91 0.31 1.36
C PRO A 51 8.45 1.46 2.28
N GLU A 52 9.35 2.39 2.55
CA GLU A 52 9.08 3.58 3.38
C GLU A 52 8.24 4.62 2.64
N GLN A 53 8.34 4.67 1.32
CA GLN A 53 7.61 5.61 0.47
C GLN A 53 6.46 4.95 -0.30
N GLU A 54 6.50 3.64 -0.47
CA GLU A 54 5.60 2.92 -1.38
C GLU A 54 4.88 1.76 -0.70
N LEU A 55 3.59 1.64 -0.99
CA LEU A 55 2.87 0.38 -0.85
C LEU A 55 3.09 -0.46 -2.09
N PHE A 56 3.33 -1.75 -1.90
CA PHE A 56 3.55 -2.65 -3.02
C PHE A 56 3.00 -4.04 -2.76
N ALA A 57 2.70 -4.72 -3.87
CA ALA A 57 2.30 -6.12 -3.87
C ALA A 57 2.85 -6.85 -5.09
N LEU A 58 3.20 -8.11 -4.86
CA LEU A 58 3.63 -9.04 -5.89
C LEU A 58 2.49 -10.04 -6.15
N GLY A 59 1.98 -10.06 -7.38
CA GLY A 59 1.07 -11.08 -7.86
C GLY A 59 1.83 -12.10 -8.71
N SER A 60 1.33 -13.33 -8.75
CA SER A 60 1.87 -14.37 -9.63
C SER A 60 0.75 -15.21 -10.26
N ALA A 61 1.04 -15.82 -11.41
CA ALA A 61 0.18 -16.81 -12.04
C ALA A 61 1.02 -17.85 -12.80
N GLU A 62 0.50 -19.07 -12.92
CA GLU A 62 1.14 -20.13 -13.70
C GLU A 62 0.90 -19.95 -15.20
N ILE A 63 1.91 -20.31 -15.99
CA ILE A 63 1.85 -20.40 -17.45
C ILE A 63 1.17 -21.71 -17.80
N GLU A 64 -0.13 -21.63 -18.04
CA GLU A 64 -0.96 -22.73 -18.52
C GLU A 64 -0.98 -22.79 -20.05
N THR A 65 -1.79 -23.68 -20.63
CA THR A 65 -1.99 -23.80 -22.09
C THR A 65 -2.41 -22.49 -22.76
N SER A 66 -3.00 -21.57 -22.00
CA SER A 66 -3.39 -20.22 -22.47
C SER A 66 -2.20 -19.27 -22.71
N GLY A 67 -0.99 -19.66 -22.33
CA GLY A 67 0.26 -18.95 -22.62
C GLY A 67 0.60 -17.82 -21.67
N ALA A 68 1.82 -17.28 -21.84
CA ALA A 68 2.43 -16.31 -20.93
C ALA A 68 1.69 -14.96 -20.88
N ILE A 69 1.03 -14.54 -21.97
CA ILE A 69 0.27 -13.27 -22.01
C ILE A 69 -0.93 -13.34 -21.05
N ILE A 70 -1.65 -14.47 -21.05
CA ILE A 70 -2.79 -14.68 -20.15
C ILE A 70 -2.31 -14.83 -18.71
N ALA A 71 -1.18 -15.52 -18.48
CA ALA A 71 -0.55 -15.60 -17.18
C ALA A 71 -0.13 -14.21 -16.66
N GLN A 72 0.45 -13.35 -17.50
CA GLN A 72 0.80 -11.97 -17.12
C GLN A 72 -0.42 -11.14 -16.75
N SER A 73 -1.52 -11.25 -17.50
CA SER A 73 -2.78 -10.57 -17.17
C SER A 73 -3.34 -11.03 -15.82
N LYS A 74 -3.34 -12.35 -15.57
CA LYS A 74 -3.73 -12.93 -14.27
C LYS A 74 -2.80 -12.44 -13.14
N ALA A 75 -1.49 -12.43 -13.35
CA ALA A 75 -0.51 -11.95 -12.37
C ALA A 75 -0.71 -10.46 -12.06
N ASN A 76 -0.98 -9.63 -13.07
CA ASN A 76 -1.29 -8.21 -12.89
C ASN A 76 -2.55 -8.02 -12.05
N LYS A 77 -3.62 -8.77 -12.34
CA LYS A 77 -4.86 -8.73 -11.56
C LYS A 77 -4.59 -9.13 -10.10
N ASN A 78 -3.92 -10.26 -9.89
CA ASN A 78 -3.58 -10.74 -8.55
C ASN A 78 -2.74 -9.72 -7.77
N ALA A 79 -1.78 -9.07 -8.42
CA ALA A 79 -0.95 -8.03 -7.81
C ALA A 79 -1.79 -6.82 -7.39
N LYS A 80 -2.68 -6.35 -8.28
CA LYS A 80 -3.58 -5.22 -8.00
C LYS A 80 -4.59 -5.52 -6.91
N ASP A 81 -5.17 -6.72 -6.88
CA ASP A 81 -6.11 -7.13 -5.83
C ASP A 81 -5.43 -7.17 -4.45
N LEU A 82 -4.20 -7.71 -4.39
CA LEU A 82 -3.39 -7.69 -3.17
C LEU A 82 -3.02 -6.26 -2.74
N LEU A 83 -2.61 -5.42 -3.70
CA LEU A 83 -2.27 -4.02 -3.44
C LEU A 83 -3.48 -3.23 -2.93
N LYS A 84 -4.67 -3.43 -3.52
CA LYS A 84 -5.93 -2.85 -3.06
C LYS A 84 -6.20 -3.18 -1.60
N GLY A 85 -5.96 -4.43 -1.19
CA GLY A 85 -6.08 -4.84 0.21
C GLY A 85 -5.15 -4.08 1.16
N LYS A 86 -3.92 -3.75 0.72
CA LYS A 86 -2.98 -2.92 1.50
C LYS A 86 -3.42 -1.45 1.53
N ILE A 87 -3.83 -0.90 0.40
CA ILE A 87 -4.36 0.48 0.30
C ILE A 87 -5.54 0.66 1.25
N LYS A 88 -6.51 -0.27 1.26
CA LYS A 88 -7.67 -0.21 2.17
C LYS A 88 -7.28 -0.05 3.64
N LYS A 89 -6.24 -0.75 4.08
CA LYS A 89 -5.77 -0.67 5.47
C LYS A 89 -5.21 0.71 5.79
N GLU A 90 -4.39 1.26 4.90
CA GLU A 90 -3.77 2.58 5.06
C GLU A 90 -4.82 3.71 4.97
N VAL A 91 -5.77 3.61 4.03
CA VAL A 91 -6.92 4.53 3.95
C VAL A 91 -7.74 4.51 5.24
N ALA A 92 -8.05 3.31 5.77
CA ALA A 92 -8.78 3.19 7.02
C ALA A 92 -8.00 3.81 8.21
N ILE A 93 -6.68 3.66 8.26
CA ILE A 93 -5.82 4.32 9.25
C ILE A 93 -5.92 5.84 9.11
N ASN A 94 -5.80 6.38 7.90
CA ASN A 94 -5.92 7.81 7.63
C ASN A 94 -7.27 8.36 8.08
N PHE A 95 -8.38 7.70 7.70
CA PHE A 95 -9.72 8.12 8.12
C PHE A 95 -9.91 8.07 9.63
N ASN A 96 -9.46 7.00 10.28
CA ASN A 96 -9.50 6.91 11.74
C ASN A 96 -8.70 8.05 12.39
N SER A 97 -7.55 8.42 11.82
CA SER A 97 -6.77 9.56 12.28
C SER A 97 -7.49 10.89 12.09
N PHE A 98 -8.18 11.11 10.97
CA PHE A 98 -8.96 12.33 10.74
C PHE A 98 -10.12 12.45 11.73
N MET A 99 -10.77 11.33 12.03
CA MET A 99 -11.84 11.25 13.01
C MET A 99 -11.39 11.67 14.40
N LEU A 100 -10.11 11.50 14.79
CA LEU A 100 -9.65 11.88 16.14
C LEU A 100 -9.89 13.37 16.45
N ASN A 101 -9.81 14.24 15.44
CA ASN A 101 -9.96 15.69 15.58
C ASN A 101 -11.42 16.17 15.55
N MET A 102 -12.39 15.26 15.42
CA MET A 102 -13.81 15.59 15.34
C MET A 102 -14.50 15.53 16.71
N ASP A 103 -15.49 16.39 16.91
CA ASP A 103 -16.43 16.28 18.02
C ASP A 103 -17.38 15.07 17.85
N SER A 104 -18.07 14.70 18.93
CA SER A 104 -18.92 13.51 18.96
C SER A 104 -20.07 13.55 17.95
N TYR A 105 -20.63 14.73 17.65
CA TYR A 105 -21.72 14.86 16.69
C TYR A 105 -21.20 14.63 15.26
N SER A 106 -20.12 15.30 14.86
CA SER A 106 -19.49 15.09 13.55
C SER A 106 -19.02 13.66 13.35
N LYS A 107 -18.48 13.02 14.40
CA LYS A 107 -18.15 11.58 14.36
C LYS A 107 -19.38 10.72 14.09
N GLY A 108 -20.53 11.04 14.68
CA GLY A 108 -21.80 10.34 14.47
C GLY A 108 -22.28 10.38 13.02
N LEU A 109 -21.91 11.42 12.26
CA LEU A 109 -22.23 11.54 10.83
C LEU A 109 -21.24 10.78 9.94
N ALA A 110 -19.95 10.81 10.28
CA ALA A 110 -18.89 10.26 9.43
C ALA A 110 -18.63 8.76 9.65
N ALA A 111 -18.68 8.27 10.90
CA ALA A 111 -18.32 6.89 11.23
C ALA A 111 -19.11 5.82 10.44
N PRO A 112 -20.44 5.95 10.24
CA PRO A 112 -21.22 4.92 9.54
C PRO A 112 -20.82 4.71 8.09
N VAL A 113 -20.27 5.74 7.42
CA VAL A 113 -19.93 5.69 5.99
C VAL A 113 -18.46 5.37 5.72
N LEU A 114 -17.62 5.24 6.76
CA LEU A 114 -16.20 4.95 6.60
C LEU A 114 -15.91 3.72 5.73
N PRO A 115 -16.66 2.59 5.82
CA PRO A 115 -16.42 1.44 4.93
C PRO A 115 -16.57 1.80 3.45
N ASP A 116 -17.63 2.53 3.10
CA ASP A 116 -17.92 2.93 1.71
C ASP A 116 -16.89 3.94 1.19
N LEU A 117 -16.53 4.93 2.01
CA LEU A 117 -15.46 5.86 1.68
C LEU A 117 -14.12 5.15 1.51
N THR A 118 -13.85 4.12 2.32
CA THR A 118 -12.60 3.35 2.25
C THR A 118 -12.54 2.56 0.95
N GLU A 119 -13.64 1.93 0.56
CA GLU A 119 -13.74 1.24 -0.73
C GLU A 119 -13.51 2.20 -1.89
N TYR A 120 -14.22 3.33 -1.89
CA TYR A 120 -14.15 4.33 -2.94
C TYR A 120 -12.74 4.93 -3.10
N ALA A 121 -12.14 5.39 -2.00
CA ALA A 121 -10.78 5.93 -2.02
C ALA A 121 -9.77 4.90 -2.49
N SER A 122 -9.90 3.64 -2.05
CA SER A 122 -8.99 2.57 -2.46
C SER A 122 -9.07 2.28 -3.95
N GLU A 123 -10.26 2.31 -4.55
CA GLU A 123 -10.44 2.17 -6.00
C GLU A 123 -9.85 3.35 -6.78
N LEU A 124 -10.01 4.58 -6.29
CA LEU A 124 -9.39 5.75 -6.92
C LEU A 124 -7.87 5.67 -6.89
N ILE A 125 -7.29 5.33 -5.75
CA ILE A 125 -5.85 5.20 -5.56
C ILE A 125 -5.28 4.08 -6.43
N LEU A 126 -5.97 2.93 -6.51
CA LEU A 126 -5.52 1.79 -7.30
C LEU A 126 -5.40 2.10 -8.80
N LYS A 127 -6.18 3.07 -9.33
CA LYS A 127 -6.06 3.52 -10.73
C LYS A 127 -4.69 4.13 -11.02
N ASN A 128 -4.03 4.69 -10.02
CA ASN A 128 -2.69 5.28 -10.13
C ASN A 128 -1.57 4.27 -9.87
N ALA A 129 -1.90 3.00 -9.60
CA ALA A 129 -0.90 1.96 -9.36
C ALA A 129 -0.03 1.74 -10.60
N SER A 130 1.28 1.82 -10.41
CA SER A 130 2.27 1.64 -11.48
C SER A 130 2.90 0.26 -11.39
N GLN A 131 3.19 -0.33 -12.55
CA GLN A 131 3.91 -1.59 -12.63
C GLN A 131 5.41 -1.31 -12.64
N LYS A 132 6.13 -1.74 -11.59
CA LYS A 132 7.59 -1.61 -11.51
C LYS A 132 8.35 -2.87 -11.91
N GLY A 133 7.65 -3.99 -12.09
CA GLY A 133 8.28 -5.23 -12.52
C GLY A 133 7.32 -6.25 -13.12
N ALA A 134 7.86 -7.00 -14.07
CA ALA A 134 7.24 -8.16 -14.70
C ALA A 134 8.37 -9.17 -14.92
N TRP A 135 8.18 -10.40 -14.47
CA TRP A 135 9.20 -11.43 -14.62
C TRP A 135 8.56 -12.77 -14.92
N GLU A 136 9.19 -13.50 -15.82
CA GLU A 136 8.95 -14.92 -16.00
C GLU A 136 10.03 -15.70 -15.27
N ASN A 137 9.62 -16.65 -14.45
CA ASN A 137 10.55 -17.58 -13.81
C ASN A 137 9.91 -18.98 -13.85
N ASN A 138 10.58 -19.90 -14.55
CA ASN A 138 10.07 -21.24 -14.83
C ASN A 138 8.68 -21.19 -15.50
N LYS A 139 7.67 -21.85 -14.91
CA LYS A 139 6.28 -21.88 -15.40
C LYS A 139 5.40 -20.83 -14.72
N LYS A 140 5.97 -19.75 -14.21
CA LYS A 140 5.22 -18.68 -13.51
C LYS A 140 5.61 -17.31 -14.01
N VAL A 141 4.60 -16.44 -14.06
CA VAL A 141 4.76 -15.01 -14.30
C VAL A 141 4.47 -14.27 -13.01
N TYR A 142 5.27 -13.25 -12.75
CA TYR A 142 5.20 -12.38 -11.59
C TYR A 142 4.97 -10.94 -12.03
N SER A 143 4.20 -10.19 -11.25
CA SER A 143 3.93 -8.78 -11.49
C SER A 143 4.01 -7.99 -10.20
N LEU A 144 4.82 -6.93 -10.20
CA LEU A 144 5.01 -6.03 -9.08
C LEU A 144 4.30 -4.71 -9.38
N PHE A 145 3.32 -4.38 -8.55
CA PHE A 145 2.64 -3.10 -8.57
C PHE A 145 2.92 -2.30 -7.30
N VAL A 146 2.98 -0.98 -7.47
CA VAL A 146 3.24 -0.03 -6.39
C VAL A 146 2.30 1.17 -6.45
N VAL A 147 2.14 1.83 -5.31
CA VAL A 147 1.51 3.14 -5.14
C VAL A 147 2.32 3.92 -4.09
N GLU A 148 2.52 5.22 -4.31
CA GLU A 148 3.15 6.11 -3.33
C GLU A 148 2.26 6.31 -2.11
N ARG A 149 2.82 6.19 -0.90
CA ARG A 149 2.10 6.39 0.37
C ARG A 149 1.58 7.82 0.51
N ASP A 150 2.29 8.79 -0.06
CA ASP A 150 1.85 10.18 -0.11
C ASP A 150 0.57 10.34 -0.94
N ASP A 151 0.45 9.63 -2.06
CA ASP A 151 -0.77 9.61 -2.86
C ASP A 151 -1.94 8.98 -2.10
N VAL A 152 -1.68 7.91 -1.34
CA VAL A 152 -2.70 7.29 -0.46
C VAL A 152 -3.23 8.31 0.54
N THR A 153 -2.31 9.06 1.17
CA THR A 153 -2.64 10.06 2.18
C THR A 153 -3.41 11.23 1.57
N LEU A 154 -2.93 11.76 0.44
CA LEU A 154 -3.56 12.87 -0.27
C LEU A 154 -4.96 12.51 -0.75
N GLN A 155 -5.13 11.36 -1.40
CA GLN A 155 -6.44 10.92 -1.89
C GLN A 155 -7.40 10.59 -0.75
N SER A 156 -6.93 10.00 0.34
CA SER A 156 -7.74 9.82 1.55
C SER A 156 -8.27 11.17 2.04
N LYS A 157 -7.38 12.15 2.21
CA LYS A 157 -7.78 13.50 2.64
C LYS A 157 -8.82 14.11 1.71
N ASN A 158 -8.59 14.06 0.39
CA ASN A 158 -9.51 14.62 -0.59
C ASN A 158 -10.90 13.97 -0.51
N VAL A 159 -10.98 12.63 -0.52
CA VAL A 159 -12.26 11.91 -0.43
C VAL A 159 -13.01 12.26 0.85
N PHE A 160 -12.31 12.27 1.97
CA PHE A 160 -12.92 12.54 3.27
C PHE A 160 -13.38 13.99 3.39
N SER A 161 -12.59 14.96 2.92
CA SER A 161 -12.96 16.37 2.87
C SER A 161 -14.18 16.62 1.97
N THR A 162 -14.20 16.05 0.77
CA THR A 162 -15.35 16.18 -0.15
C THR A 162 -16.64 15.62 0.45
N PHE A 163 -16.56 14.51 1.19
CA PHE A 163 -17.71 13.97 1.91
C PHE A 163 -18.23 14.94 2.99
N LEU A 164 -17.34 15.55 3.77
CA LEU A 164 -17.73 16.52 4.80
C LEU A 164 -18.31 17.80 4.19
N GLU A 165 -17.76 18.27 3.07
CA GLU A 165 -18.26 19.41 2.31
C GLU A 165 -19.70 19.16 1.82
N ASP A 166 -20.00 17.96 1.30
CA ASP A 166 -21.36 17.59 0.87
C ASP A 166 -22.35 17.63 2.05
N ILE A 167 -21.99 17.00 3.18
CA ILE A 167 -22.83 17.02 4.38
C ILE A 167 -23.05 18.45 4.87
N SER A 168 -21.99 19.25 4.95
CA SER A 168 -22.08 20.65 5.39
C SER A 168 -23.01 21.45 4.47
N GLY A 169 -22.85 21.33 3.15
CA GLY A 169 -23.70 21.99 2.18
C GLY A 169 -25.17 21.59 2.30
N ARG A 170 -25.46 20.31 2.53
CA ARG A 170 -26.83 19.81 2.74
C ARG A 170 -27.46 20.38 4.01
N LEU A 171 -26.71 20.42 5.12
CA LEU A 171 -27.19 20.99 6.38
C LEU A 171 -27.46 22.49 6.27
N LEU A 172 -26.57 23.24 5.61
CA LEU A 172 -26.76 24.67 5.35
C LEU A 172 -28.01 24.92 4.50
N ASN A 173 -28.18 24.17 3.41
CA ASN A 173 -29.37 24.27 2.56
C ASN A 173 -30.67 23.98 3.35
N THR A 174 -30.65 22.97 4.22
CA THR A 174 -31.80 22.68 5.10
C THR A 174 -32.06 23.82 6.09
N LYS A 175 -31.01 24.40 6.70
CA LYS A 175 -31.16 25.56 7.58
C LYS A 175 -31.79 26.74 6.84
N ASP A 176 -31.28 27.07 5.66
CA ASP A 176 -31.74 28.21 4.87
C ASP A 176 -33.23 28.08 4.51
N LYS A 177 -33.67 26.87 4.15
CA LYS A 177 -35.09 26.55 3.89
C LYS A 177 -35.98 26.67 5.13
N LEU A 178 -35.45 26.39 6.32
CA LEU A 178 -36.19 26.55 7.58
C LEU A 178 -36.27 28.01 8.04
N SER A 179 -35.32 28.84 7.59
CA SER A 179 -35.25 30.26 7.96
C SER A 179 -36.02 31.22 7.03
N GLY A 180 -36.59 30.75 5.92
CA GLY A 180 -37.50 31.60 5.13
C GLY A 180 -38.79 31.87 5.92
N GLU A 181 -39.29 33.09 6.14
CA GLU A 181 -39.20 34.31 5.32
C GLU A 181 -39.23 33.98 3.82
N GLU A 182 -40.47 33.81 3.33
CA GLU A 182 -40.87 33.54 1.93
C GLU A 182 -40.19 34.45 0.90
#